data_AF-A0A950EK06-F1
#
_entry.id   AF-A0A950EK06-F1
#
_cell.length_a   1.000
_cell.length_b   1.000
_cell.length_c   1.000
_cell.angle_alpha   90.00
_cell.angle_beta   90.00
_cell.angle_gamma   90.00
#
_symmetry.space_group_name_H-M   'P 1'
#
loop_
_entity.id
_entity.type
_entity.pdbx_description
1 polymer ?
#
loop_
_entity_poly.entity_id
_entity_poly.type
_entity_poly.pdbx_seq_one_letter_code
_entity_poly.pdbx_strand_id
1 'polypeptide(L)'
;MELRHRALEVLCFSDPEQKAAAAIDLHAQKALYSIADQAPVPTLPESELPGRPARPELKHHTAVARRSPATPEGRAVLIHAIAHIEFNAINLALDAIWRFDGMPQQYYHDWLQVAAEEAKHFRLLREHLREHHGQDYGDYPAHQGLWTMCEKTADDIVARMALVPRTLEARGLDATPQIQNKLRNTHAPDALAACDILDIILREEVGHVAIGNHWYRWLCEKHGLDPEPLYLELTARYEAPRLRPPFNERARRAAGFTATEIAWLQQI
;
A
#
# COMPACT_ATOMS: atom_id res chain seq x y z
N MET A 1 16.20 7.37 19.82
CA MET A 1 14.74 7.13 19.74
C MET A 1 14.54 5.79 19.06
N GLU A 2 13.61 4.98 19.55
CA GLU A 2 13.33 3.66 18.98
C GLU A 2 12.49 3.81 17.70
N LEU A 3 12.79 3.00 16.68
CA LEU A 3 12.21 3.16 15.34
C LEU A 3 10.70 2.91 15.32
N ARG A 4 10.24 1.84 15.96
CA ARG A 4 8.83 1.43 15.97
C ARG A 4 7.96 2.46 16.72
N HIS A 5 8.49 3.05 17.79
CA HIS A 5 7.85 4.19 18.47
C HIS A 5 7.68 5.37 17.53
N ARG A 6 8.73 5.72 16.77
CA ARG A 6 8.63 6.82 15.82
C ARG A 6 7.68 6.50 14.65
N ALA A 7 7.68 5.26 14.16
CA ALA A 7 6.74 4.84 13.12
C ALA A 7 5.29 4.97 13.59
N LEU A 8 5.01 4.62 14.85
CA LEU A 8 3.70 4.79 15.47
C LEU A 8 3.29 6.27 15.58
N GLU A 9 4.19 7.14 16.02
CA GLU A 9 3.92 8.59 16.05
C GLU A 9 3.53 9.13 14.67
N VAL A 10 4.25 8.72 13.62
CA VAL A 10 3.94 9.13 12.24
C VAL A 10 2.61 8.51 11.77
N LEU A 11 2.34 7.25 12.11
CA LEU A 11 1.08 6.57 11.80
C LEU A 11 -0.13 7.32 12.38
N CYS A 12 0.02 7.95 13.55
CA CYS A 12 -1.02 8.73 14.22
C CYS A 12 -1.29 10.11 13.58
N PHE A 13 -0.46 10.60 12.66
CA PHE A 13 -0.73 11.90 12.03
C PHE A 13 -2.02 11.87 11.19
N SER A 14 -2.92 12.80 11.46
CA SER A 14 -4.15 12.96 10.68
C SER A 14 -3.97 13.86 9.46
N ASP A 15 -2.97 14.75 9.44
CA ASP A 15 -2.71 15.58 8.27
C ASP A 15 -1.95 14.78 7.19
N PRO A 16 -2.47 14.70 5.95
CA PRO A 16 -1.84 13.92 4.89
C PRO A 16 -0.44 14.40 4.49
N GLU A 17 -0.20 15.72 4.46
CA GLU A 17 1.12 16.25 4.11
C GLU A 17 2.13 15.97 5.20
N GLN A 18 1.74 16.22 6.46
CA GLN A 18 2.57 15.98 7.62
C GLN A 18 2.96 14.51 7.71
N LYS A 19 2.02 13.58 7.49
CA LYS A 19 2.29 12.15 7.46
C LYS A 19 3.25 11.78 6.33
N ALA A 20 2.99 12.23 5.11
CA ALA A 20 3.84 11.91 3.97
C ALA A 20 5.27 12.46 4.14
N ALA A 21 5.40 13.73 4.55
CA ALA A 21 6.70 14.33 4.83
C ALA A 21 7.46 13.58 5.93
N ALA A 22 6.78 13.25 7.04
CA ALA A 22 7.39 12.54 8.14
C ALA A 22 7.79 11.10 7.79
N ALA A 23 7.05 10.39 6.93
CA ALA A 23 7.42 9.06 6.44
C ALA A 23 8.70 9.11 5.58
N ILE A 24 8.82 10.11 4.71
CA ILE A 24 10.04 10.35 3.91
C ILE A 24 11.23 10.67 4.83
N ASP A 25 11.04 11.58 5.79
CA ASP A 25 12.08 11.97 6.74
C ASP A 25 12.52 10.79 7.62
N LEU A 26 11.59 9.94 8.02
CA LEU A 26 11.84 8.75 8.82
C LEU A 26 12.80 7.78 8.11
N HIS A 27 12.58 7.53 6.81
CA HIS A 27 13.49 6.72 6.01
C HIS A 27 14.85 7.41 5.78
N ALA A 28 14.85 8.71 5.47
CA ALA A 28 16.09 9.48 5.27
C ALA A 28 17.00 9.47 6.51
N GLN A 29 16.39 9.46 7.70
CA GLN A 29 17.08 9.47 8.99
C GLN A 29 17.19 8.08 9.62
N LYS A 30 16.99 6.99 8.87
CA LYS A 30 16.94 5.62 9.42
C LYS A 30 18.13 5.23 10.30
N ALA A 31 19.32 5.78 10.02
CA ALA A 31 20.54 5.54 10.80
C ALA A 31 20.51 6.14 12.22
N LEU A 32 19.61 7.08 12.51
CA LEU A 32 19.46 7.73 13.82
C LEU A 32 18.56 6.96 14.78
N TYR A 33 17.86 5.93 14.29
CA TYR A 33 16.91 5.16 15.09
C TYR A 33 17.50 3.81 15.48
N SER A 34 17.32 3.45 16.76
CA SER A 34 17.63 2.11 17.24
C SER A 34 16.48 1.16 16.90
N ILE A 35 16.82 -0.07 16.52
CA ILE A 35 15.86 -1.17 16.38
C ILE A 35 16.18 -2.15 17.50
N ALA A 36 15.31 -2.22 18.49
CA ALA A 36 15.48 -3.11 19.63
C ALA A 36 14.72 -4.42 19.41
N ASP A 37 15.29 -5.54 19.85
CA ASP A 37 14.62 -6.86 19.79
C ASP A 37 13.27 -6.84 20.52
N GLN A 38 13.23 -6.14 21.65
CA GLN A 38 12.02 -5.81 22.40
C GLN A 38 12.04 -4.33 22.81
N ALA A 39 10.90 -3.67 22.65
CA ALA A 39 10.68 -2.29 23.09
C ALA A 39 9.36 -2.22 23.87
N PRO A 40 9.25 -1.35 24.90
CA PRO A 40 7.98 -1.14 25.58
C PRO A 40 6.87 -0.80 24.58
N VAL A 41 5.74 -1.48 24.66
CA VAL A 41 4.60 -1.19 23.79
C VAL A 41 4.01 0.17 24.21
N PRO A 42 4.00 1.19 23.33
CA PRO A 42 3.33 2.44 23.63
C PRO A 42 1.84 2.19 23.86
N THR A 43 1.29 2.78 24.92
CA THR A 43 -0.14 2.71 25.20
C THR A 43 -0.89 3.65 24.25
N LEU A 44 -1.43 3.10 23.17
CA LEU A 44 -2.39 3.78 22.30
C LEU A 44 -3.59 2.87 22.04
N PRO A 45 -4.84 3.39 22.07
CA PRO A 45 -6.00 2.61 21.68
C PRO A 45 -5.91 2.24 20.19
N GLU A 46 -6.08 0.96 19.84
CA GLU A 46 -6.06 0.52 18.43
C GLU A 46 -7.11 1.23 17.57
N SER A 47 -8.22 1.67 18.18
CA SER A 47 -9.27 2.46 17.54
C SER A 47 -8.79 3.81 16.99
N GLU A 48 -7.64 4.30 17.42
CA GLU A 48 -7.03 5.55 16.97
C GLU A 48 -6.05 5.36 15.80
N LEU A 49 -5.86 4.12 15.32
CA LEU A 49 -4.96 3.80 14.22
C LEU A 49 -5.73 3.46 12.91
N PRO A 50 -5.25 3.94 11.75
CA PRO A 50 -4.22 4.97 11.60
C PRO A 50 -4.83 6.35 11.90
N GLY A 51 -3.98 7.36 12.10
CA GLY A 51 -4.42 8.75 12.15
C GLY A 51 -5.22 9.11 10.90
N ARG A 52 -6.50 9.46 11.09
CA ARG A 52 -7.46 9.67 9.99
C ARG A 52 -7.57 11.16 9.67
N PRO A 53 -7.35 11.56 8.40
CA PRO A 53 -7.64 12.91 7.95
C PRO A 53 -9.14 13.25 8.04
N ALA A 54 -9.47 14.53 8.18
CA ALA A 54 -10.86 14.99 8.17
C ALA A 54 -11.57 14.81 6.81
N ARG A 55 -10.79 14.75 5.73
CA ARG A 55 -11.23 14.49 4.34
C ARG A 55 -10.23 13.53 3.69
N PRO A 56 -10.64 12.65 2.75
CA PRO A 56 -11.93 12.61 2.06
C PRO A 56 -13.09 11.99 2.87
N GLU A 57 -14.32 12.25 2.42
CA GLU A 57 -15.50 11.49 2.89
C GLU A 57 -15.32 10.01 2.52
N LEU A 58 -15.33 9.12 3.51
CA LEU A 58 -15.16 7.69 3.28
C LEU A 58 -16.52 7.02 3.02
N LYS A 59 -16.65 6.40 1.84
CA LYS A 59 -17.83 5.67 1.41
C LYS A 59 -17.55 4.18 1.29
N HIS A 60 -18.61 3.39 1.38
CA HIS A 60 -18.55 1.98 1.02
C HIS A 60 -18.12 1.83 -0.45
N HIS A 61 -17.38 0.77 -0.79
CA HIS A 61 -16.80 0.60 -2.13
C HIS A 61 -17.84 0.57 -3.26
N THR A 62 -19.08 0.17 -2.97
CA THR A 62 -20.21 0.18 -3.92
C THR A 62 -20.84 1.56 -4.13
N ALA A 63 -20.58 2.51 -3.24
CA ALA A 63 -21.17 3.84 -3.24
C ALA A 63 -20.26 4.91 -3.88
N VAL A 64 -19.07 4.51 -4.36
CA VAL A 64 -18.16 5.40 -5.11
C VAL A 64 -18.48 5.31 -6.60
N ALA A 65 -18.66 6.46 -7.26
CA ALA A 65 -19.01 6.52 -8.68
C ALA A 65 -17.95 5.85 -9.58
N ARG A 66 -18.37 5.37 -10.76
CA ARG A 66 -17.44 4.81 -11.77
C ARG A 66 -16.46 5.88 -12.25
N ARG A 67 -15.17 5.56 -12.17
CA ARG A 67 -14.04 6.44 -12.46
C ARG A 67 -13.68 6.41 -13.95
N SER A 68 -14.48 7.07 -14.79
CA SER A 68 -14.18 7.19 -16.23
C SER A 68 -13.23 8.36 -16.48
N PRO A 69 -12.04 8.15 -17.11
CA PRO A 69 -11.12 9.25 -17.42
C PRO A 69 -11.52 10.09 -18.65
N ALA A 70 -12.72 9.87 -19.20
CA ALA A 70 -13.16 10.54 -20.44
C ALA A 70 -13.30 12.07 -20.30
N THR A 71 -13.57 12.57 -19.11
CA THR A 71 -13.72 14.02 -18.84
C THR A 71 -12.62 14.50 -17.89
N PRO A 72 -12.29 15.81 -17.87
CA PRO A 72 -11.32 16.38 -16.92
C PRO A 72 -11.66 16.07 -15.46
N GLU A 73 -12.94 16.22 -15.08
CA GLU A 73 -13.40 15.88 -13.73
C GLU A 73 -13.28 14.38 -13.44
N GLY A 74 -13.61 13.52 -14.42
CA GLY A 74 -13.44 12.08 -14.28
C GLY A 74 -11.98 11.65 -14.11
N ARG A 75 -11.04 12.37 -14.71
CA ARG A 75 -9.59 12.18 -14.47
C ARG A 75 -9.17 12.66 -13.09
N ALA A 76 -9.64 13.83 -12.64
CA ALA A 76 -9.37 14.31 -11.28
C ALA A 76 -9.85 13.31 -10.22
N VAL A 77 -11.07 12.78 -10.34
CA VAL A 77 -11.61 11.74 -9.44
C VAL A 77 -10.77 10.46 -9.48
N LEU A 78 -10.29 10.06 -10.66
CA LEU A 78 -9.43 8.88 -10.81
C LEU A 78 -8.07 9.07 -10.12
N ILE A 79 -7.39 10.19 -10.36
CA ILE A 79 -6.09 10.48 -9.74
C ILE A 79 -6.23 10.65 -8.23
N HIS A 80 -7.27 11.32 -7.75
CA HIS A 80 -7.59 11.41 -6.32
C HIS A 80 -7.77 10.04 -5.68
N ALA A 81 -8.48 9.13 -6.36
CA ALA A 81 -8.68 7.79 -5.83
C ALA A 81 -7.37 6.99 -5.77
N ILE A 82 -6.43 7.19 -6.70
CA ILE A 82 -5.10 6.56 -6.64
C ILE A 82 -4.29 7.20 -5.51
N ALA A 83 -4.30 8.53 -5.37
CA ALA A 83 -3.65 9.20 -4.24
C ALA A 83 -4.17 8.69 -2.89
N HIS A 84 -5.46 8.39 -2.79
CA HIS A 84 -6.02 7.76 -1.58
C HIS A 84 -5.47 6.36 -1.33
N ILE A 85 -5.21 5.57 -2.37
CA ILE A 85 -4.60 4.24 -2.24
C ILE A 85 -3.18 4.41 -1.70
N GLU A 86 -2.35 5.27 -2.31
CA GLU A 86 -0.95 5.47 -1.86
C GLU A 86 -0.90 6.03 -0.44
N PHE A 87 -1.82 6.95 -0.08
CA PHE A 87 -1.91 7.44 1.30
C PHE A 87 -2.22 6.32 2.30
N ASN A 88 -3.09 5.37 1.93
CA ASN A 88 -3.34 4.21 2.77
C ASN A 88 -2.10 3.32 2.84
N ALA A 89 -1.38 3.11 1.74
CA ALA A 89 -0.17 2.30 1.69
C ALA A 89 0.94 2.81 2.63
N ILE A 90 1.08 4.14 2.79
CA ILE A 90 1.94 4.74 3.85
C ILE A 90 1.55 4.18 5.23
N ASN A 91 0.26 4.14 5.56
CA ASN A 91 -0.23 3.63 6.84
C ASN A 91 0.06 2.13 6.98
N LEU A 92 -0.15 1.34 5.93
CA LEU A 92 0.08 -0.10 5.94
C LEU A 92 1.56 -0.42 6.22
N ALA A 93 2.48 0.31 5.57
CA ALA A 93 3.91 0.15 5.76
C ALA A 93 4.37 0.61 7.16
N LEU A 94 3.89 1.76 7.64
CA LEU A 94 4.18 2.23 9.00
C LEU A 94 3.65 1.25 10.06
N ASP A 95 2.48 0.67 9.84
CA ASP A 95 1.91 -0.33 10.75
C ASP A 95 2.74 -1.61 10.80
N ALA A 96 3.26 -2.07 9.66
CA ALA A 96 4.18 -3.22 9.62
C ALA A 96 5.45 -2.97 10.46
N ILE A 97 6.02 -1.75 10.40
CA ILE A 97 7.17 -1.38 11.23
C ILE A 97 6.79 -1.37 12.71
N TRP A 98 5.73 -0.64 13.06
CA TRP A 98 5.34 -0.43 14.45
C TRP A 98 4.96 -1.75 15.14
N ARG A 99 4.09 -2.53 14.49
CA ARG A 99 3.31 -3.57 15.15
C ARG A 99 4.13 -4.80 15.53
N PHE A 100 5.03 -5.22 14.64
CA PHE A 100 5.72 -6.50 14.81
C PHE A 100 7.12 -6.33 15.40
N ASP A 101 7.36 -6.98 16.54
CA ASP A 101 8.65 -7.03 17.21
C ASP A 101 9.48 -8.25 16.80
N GLY A 102 10.73 -8.33 17.27
CA GLY A 102 11.57 -9.51 17.06
C GLY A 102 11.91 -9.85 15.59
N MET A 103 11.66 -8.92 14.66
CA MET A 103 12.02 -9.08 13.25
C MET A 103 13.47 -8.65 13.01
N PRO A 104 14.15 -9.18 11.97
CA PRO A 104 15.50 -8.74 11.64
C PRO A 104 15.54 -7.25 11.27
N GLN A 105 16.67 -6.58 11.52
CA GLN A 105 16.84 -5.16 11.19
C GLN A 105 16.45 -4.81 9.74
N GLN A 106 16.74 -5.70 8.78
CA GLN A 106 16.39 -5.48 7.37
C GLN A 106 14.87 -5.36 7.15
N TYR A 107 14.04 -6.07 7.92
CA TYR A 107 12.57 -5.98 7.82
C TYR A 107 12.10 -4.54 8.00
N TYR A 108 12.59 -3.89 9.06
CA TYR A 108 12.21 -2.53 9.36
C TYR A 108 12.74 -1.54 8.31
N HIS A 109 13.95 -1.76 7.80
CA HIS A 109 14.49 -0.91 6.73
C HIS A 109 13.74 -1.05 5.41
N ASP A 110 13.29 -2.27 5.07
CA ASP A 110 12.48 -2.51 3.89
C ASP A 110 11.13 -1.79 3.99
N TRP A 111 10.43 -1.93 5.11
CA TRP A 111 9.15 -1.25 5.31
C TRP A 111 9.28 0.27 5.45
N LEU A 112 10.41 0.77 5.94
CA LEU A 112 10.72 2.21 5.88
C LEU A 112 10.86 2.70 4.46
N GLN A 113 11.53 1.93 3.60
CA GLN A 113 11.65 2.26 2.18
C GLN A 113 10.26 2.34 1.55
N VAL A 114 9.43 1.30 1.74
CA VAL A 114 8.05 1.29 1.22
C VAL A 114 7.28 2.50 1.72
N ALA A 115 7.26 2.78 3.03
CA ALA A 115 6.53 3.93 3.57
C ALA A 115 6.95 5.28 2.95
N ALA A 116 8.24 5.46 2.65
CA ALA A 116 8.76 6.67 2.01
C ALA A 116 8.45 6.73 0.51
N GLU A 117 8.51 5.60 -0.20
CA GLU A 117 8.16 5.50 -1.61
C GLU A 117 6.66 5.78 -1.82
N GLU A 118 5.78 5.18 -1.00
CA GLU A 118 4.34 5.45 -1.00
C GLU A 118 4.02 6.92 -0.67
N ALA A 119 4.75 7.52 0.26
CA ALA A 119 4.62 8.93 0.60
C ALA A 119 5.02 9.83 -0.57
N LYS A 120 6.06 9.48 -1.32
CA LYS A 120 6.45 10.17 -2.54
C LYS A 120 5.39 10.00 -3.63
N HIS A 121 4.84 8.79 -3.83
CA HIS A 121 3.79 8.52 -4.81
C HIS A 121 2.54 9.35 -4.52
N PHE A 122 2.09 9.36 -3.27
CA PHE A 122 0.99 10.21 -2.80
C PHE A 122 1.22 11.68 -3.15
N ARG A 123 2.42 12.22 -2.86
CA ARG A 123 2.74 13.63 -3.12
C ARG A 123 2.77 13.95 -4.60
N LEU A 124 3.32 13.07 -5.45
CA LEU A 124 3.29 13.24 -6.92
C LEU A 124 1.86 13.33 -7.45
N LEU A 125 0.98 12.43 -7.01
CA LEU A 125 -0.43 12.43 -7.43
C LEU A 125 -1.20 13.64 -6.91
N ARG A 126 -0.93 14.05 -5.67
CA ARG A 126 -1.53 15.25 -5.06
C ARG A 126 -1.10 16.53 -5.78
N GLU A 127 0.18 16.65 -6.11
CA GLU A 127 0.71 17.77 -6.90
C GLU A 127 0.07 17.80 -8.29
N HIS A 128 -0.01 16.65 -8.97
CA HIS A 128 -0.71 16.52 -10.24
C HIS A 128 -2.16 17.02 -10.19
N LEU A 129 -2.92 16.68 -9.14
CA LEU A 129 -4.30 17.17 -8.94
C LEU A 129 -4.36 18.69 -8.84
N ARG A 130 -3.44 19.28 -8.06
CA ARG A 130 -3.41 20.72 -7.84
C ARG A 130 -3.05 21.46 -9.12
N GLU A 131 -2.03 21.01 -9.83
CA GLU A 131 -1.52 21.66 -11.02
C GLU A 131 -2.47 21.57 -12.21
N HIS A 132 -3.05 20.38 -12.45
CA HIS A 132 -3.84 20.15 -13.67
C HIS A 132 -5.34 20.29 -13.48
N HIS A 133 -5.84 20.19 -12.25
CA HIS A 133 -7.28 20.23 -11.97
C HIS A 133 -7.68 21.33 -10.98
N GLY A 134 -6.73 22.00 -10.31
CA GLY A 134 -7.03 22.97 -9.26
C GLY A 134 -7.78 22.36 -8.07
N GLN A 135 -7.64 21.04 -7.88
CA GLN A 135 -8.26 20.26 -6.79
C GLN A 135 -7.18 19.69 -5.89
N ASP A 136 -7.53 19.32 -4.66
CA ASP A 136 -6.61 18.69 -3.71
C ASP A 136 -7.09 17.29 -3.26
N TYR A 137 -6.16 16.55 -2.66
CA TYR A 137 -6.52 15.36 -1.92
C TYR A 137 -7.53 15.69 -0.81
N GLY A 138 -8.63 14.94 -0.79
CA GLY A 138 -9.78 15.17 0.09
C GLY A 138 -10.98 15.83 -0.58
N ASP A 139 -10.84 16.37 -1.80
CA ASP A 139 -11.94 17.04 -2.49
C ASP A 139 -13.04 16.11 -2.99
N TYR A 140 -12.70 14.87 -3.30
CA TYR A 140 -13.64 13.82 -3.69
C TYR A 140 -13.81 12.77 -2.59
N PRO A 141 -14.96 12.05 -2.54
CA PRO A 141 -15.12 10.90 -1.66
C PRO A 141 -14.17 9.75 -2.03
N ALA A 142 -13.74 8.97 -1.05
CA ALA A 142 -12.87 7.81 -1.24
C ALA A 142 -13.45 6.54 -0.58
N HIS A 143 -12.81 5.39 -0.79
CA HIS A 143 -13.27 4.12 -0.21
C HIS A 143 -12.57 3.82 1.11
N GLN A 144 -13.24 3.12 2.02
CA GLN A 144 -12.68 2.79 3.34
C GLN A 144 -11.84 1.48 3.42
N GLY A 145 -11.83 0.66 2.35
CA GLY A 145 -11.62 -0.79 2.50
C GLY A 145 -10.20 -1.38 2.60
N LEU A 146 -9.11 -0.59 2.61
CA LEU A 146 -7.75 -1.17 2.64
C LEU A 146 -7.30 -1.57 4.06
N TRP A 147 -7.68 -0.80 5.08
CA TRP A 147 -7.20 -0.99 6.46
C TRP A 147 -7.77 -2.22 7.16
N THR A 148 -8.96 -2.69 6.79
CA THR A 148 -9.65 -3.79 7.45
C THR A 148 -8.83 -5.09 7.50
N MET A 149 -8.04 -5.38 6.46
CA MET A 149 -7.19 -6.58 6.48
C MET A 149 -6.00 -6.41 7.45
N CYS A 150 -5.50 -5.19 7.66
CA CYS A 150 -4.50 -4.93 8.68
C CYS A 150 -5.05 -5.17 10.09
N GLU A 151 -6.27 -4.71 10.37
CA GLU A 151 -6.95 -4.98 11.64
C GLU A 151 -7.14 -6.48 11.87
N LYS A 152 -7.64 -7.20 10.86
CA LYS A 152 -7.84 -8.66 10.94
C LYS A 152 -6.55 -9.44 11.20
N THR A 153 -5.41 -8.95 10.72
CA THR A 153 -4.10 -9.63 10.81
C THR A 153 -3.16 -8.96 11.83
N ALA A 154 -3.69 -8.15 12.74
CA ALA A 154 -2.90 -7.39 13.70
C ALA A 154 -1.98 -8.27 14.55
N ASP A 155 -2.45 -9.47 14.93
CA ASP A 155 -1.71 -10.38 15.81
C ASP A 155 -0.98 -11.51 15.05
N ASP A 156 -0.97 -11.47 13.71
CA ASP A 156 -0.45 -12.55 12.87
C ASP A 156 0.42 -11.99 11.75
N ILE A 157 1.73 -11.90 12.00
CA ILE A 157 2.69 -11.36 11.02
C ILE A 157 2.76 -12.22 9.75
N VAL A 158 2.59 -13.55 9.86
CA VAL A 158 2.61 -14.44 8.70
C VAL A 158 1.43 -14.12 7.79
N ALA A 159 0.23 -14.02 8.37
CA ALA A 159 -0.96 -13.59 7.65
C ALA A 159 -0.82 -12.16 7.11
N ARG A 160 -0.22 -11.25 7.89
CA ARG A 160 -0.02 -9.87 7.45
C ARG A 160 0.80 -9.81 6.16
N MET A 161 1.97 -10.47 6.14
CA MET A 161 2.85 -10.48 4.97
C MET A 161 2.22 -11.22 3.79
N ALA A 162 1.41 -12.26 4.05
CA ALA A 162 0.71 -13.00 3.01
C ALA A 162 -0.41 -12.20 2.34
N LEU A 163 -1.19 -11.43 3.12
CA LEU A 163 -2.50 -10.92 2.69
C LEU A 163 -2.51 -9.42 2.42
N VAL A 164 -1.61 -8.63 2.99
CA VAL A 164 -1.59 -7.18 2.73
C VAL A 164 -0.70 -6.85 1.53
N PRO A 165 0.64 -6.94 1.61
CA PRO A 165 1.49 -6.52 0.49
C PRO A 165 1.42 -7.46 -0.71
N ARG A 166 1.30 -8.78 -0.49
CA ARG A 166 1.27 -9.75 -1.57
C ARG A 166 -0.11 -9.89 -2.24
N THR A 167 -1.20 -9.66 -1.52
CA THR A 167 -2.56 -9.84 -2.07
C THR A 167 -3.23 -8.51 -2.37
N LEU A 168 -3.32 -7.59 -1.41
CA LEU A 168 -4.01 -6.32 -1.61
C LEU A 168 -3.19 -5.36 -2.47
N GLU A 169 -1.94 -5.10 -2.10
CA GLU A 169 -1.08 -4.13 -2.82
C GLU A 169 -0.71 -4.63 -4.21
N ALA A 170 -0.44 -5.93 -4.38
CA ALA A 170 -0.17 -6.55 -5.69
C ALA A 170 -1.29 -6.36 -6.75
N ARG A 171 -2.49 -5.91 -6.37
CA ARG A 171 -3.53 -5.49 -7.31
C ARG A 171 -3.10 -4.28 -8.15
N GLY A 172 -2.25 -3.40 -7.61
CA GLY A 172 -1.66 -2.28 -8.32
C GLY A 172 -0.90 -2.73 -9.57
N LEU A 173 -0.15 -3.84 -9.47
CA LEU A 173 0.60 -4.42 -10.60
C LEU A 173 -0.29 -4.75 -11.81
N ASP A 174 -1.53 -5.18 -11.56
CA ASP A 174 -2.49 -5.60 -12.58
C ASP A 174 -3.38 -4.44 -13.07
N ALA A 175 -3.75 -3.53 -12.15
CA ALA A 175 -4.68 -2.45 -12.43
C ALA A 175 -4.00 -1.26 -13.13
N THR A 176 -2.77 -0.91 -12.74
CA THR A 176 -2.08 0.28 -13.23
C THR A 176 -1.92 0.29 -14.77
N PRO A 177 -1.49 -0.79 -15.43
CA PRO A 177 -1.39 -0.80 -16.90
C PRO A 177 -2.74 -0.53 -17.60
N GLN A 178 -3.85 -1.04 -17.03
CA GLN A 178 -5.19 -0.82 -17.57
C GLN A 178 -5.65 0.64 -17.39
N ILE A 179 -5.31 1.24 -16.26
CA ILE A 179 -5.56 2.66 -15.97
C ILE A 179 -4.76 3.53 -16.96
N GLN A 180 -3.46 3.25 -17.12
CA GLN A 180 -2.59 3.97 -18.05
C GLN A 180 -3.13 3.87 -19.49
N ASN A 181 -3.54 2.68 -19.95
CA ASN A 181 -4.14 2.53 -21.29
C ASN A 181 -5.38 3.42 -21.48
N LYS A 182 -6.27 3.47 -20.47
CA LYS A 182 -7.46 4.33 -20.54
C LYS A 182 -7.09 5.82 -20.56
N LEU A 183 -6.11 6.25 -19.77
CA LEU A 183 -5.62 7.62 -19.73
C LEU A 183 -4.96 8.02 -21.06
N ARG A 184 -4.05 7.18 -21.60
CA ARG A 184 -3.38 7.43 -22.89
C ARG A 184 -4.39 7.57 -24.03
N ASN A 185 -5.46 6.78 -24.03
CA ASN A 185 -6.52 6.86 -25.04
C ASN A 185 -7.30 8.18 -25.02
N THR A 186 -7.24 8.97 -23.94
CA THR A 186 -7.86 10.30 -23.91
C THR A 186 -7.07 11.33 -24.71
N HIS A 187 -5.77 11.09 -24.95
CA HIS A 187 -4.83 12.03 -25.58
C HIS A 187 -4.73 13.40 -24.88
N ALA A 188 -5.25 13.53 -23.66
CA ALA A 188 -5.21 14.79 -22.92
C ALA A 188 -3.83 14.97 -22.27
N PRO A 189 -3.24 16.18 -22.29
CA PRO A 189 -1.91 16.41 -21.73
C PRO A 189 -1.78 16.04 -20.24
N ASP A 190 -2.79 16.35 -19.43
CA ASP A 190 -2.85 15.96 -18.01
C ASP A 190 -2.90 14.43 -17.85
N ALA A 191 -3.65 13.74 -18.71
CA ALA A 191 -3.72 12.27 -18.67
C ALA A 191 -2.37 11.61 -19.00
N LEU A 192 -1.61 12.17 -19.94
CA LEU A 192 -0.28 11.67 -20.30
C LEU A 192 0.73 11.92 -19.16
N ALA A 193 0.71 13.10 -18.55
CA ALA A 193 1.55 13.41 -17.39
C ALA A 193 1.21 12.50 -16.20
N ALA A 194 -0.07 12.21 -15.96
CA ALA A 194 -0.47 11.23 -14.95
C ALA A 194 0.10 9.84 -15.23
N CYS A 195 0.16 9.42 -16.50
CA CYS A 195 0.75 8.13 -16.84
C CYS A 195 2.24 8.05 -16.52
N ASP A 196 3.00 9.14 -16.64
CA ASP A 196 4.42 9.19 -16.30
C ASP A 196 4.62 8.99 -14.78
N ILE A 197 3.72 9.55 -13.97
CA ILE A 197 3.67 9.29 -12.52
C ILE A 197 3.36 7.81 -12.26
N LEU A 198 2.36 7.25 -12.94
CA LEU A 198 2.00 5.84 -12.80
C LEU A 198 3.12 4.88 -13.25
N ASP A 199 3.99 5.29 -14.17
CA ASP A 199 5.19 4.53 -14.56
C ASP A 199 6.24 4.50 -13.43
N ILE A 200 6.36 5.58 -12.65
CA ILE A 200 7.20 5.60 -11.43
C ILE A 200 6.62 4.65 -10.39
N ILE A 201 5.32 4.78 -10.10
CA ILE A 201 4.62 3.98 -9.10
C ILE A 201 4.73 2.50 -9.44
N LEU A 202 4.36 2.10 -10.66
CA LEU A 202 4.40 0.69 -11.08
C LEU A 202 5.80 0.07 -10.96
N ARG A 203 6.87 0.85 -11.24
CA ARG A 203 8.24 0.36 -11.11
C ARG A 203 8.61 0.09 -9.65
N GLU A 204 8.25 0.99 -8.74
CA GLU A 204 8.56 0.90 -7.30
C GLU A 204 7.66 -0.17 -6.63
N GLU A 205 6.41 -0.29 -7.06
CA GLU A 205 5.42 -1.26 -6.56
C GLU A 205 5.84 -2.73 -6.77
N VAL A 206 6.59 -3.03 -7.85
CA VAL A 206 7.18 -4.37 -8.03
C VAL A 206 8.13 -4.71 -6.87
N GLY A 207 8.88 -3.72 -6.38
CA GLY A 207 9.77 -3.86 -5.23
C GLY A 207 8.99 -4.01 -3.91
N HIS A 208 7.93 -3.24 -3.71
CA HIS A 208 7.08 -3.33 -2.52
C HIS A 208 6.47 -4.72 -2.36
N VAL A 209 5.91 -5.26 -3.46
CA VAL A 209 5.33 -6.60 -3.48
C VAL A 209 6.42 -7.68 -3.32
N ALA A 210 7.62 -7.45 -3.85
CA ALA A 210 8.76 -8.35 -3.64
C ALA A 210 9.19 -8.43 -2.18
N ILE A 211 9.23 -7.29 -1.47
CA ILE A 211 9.48 -7.21 -0.02
C ILE A 211 8.44 -8.04 0.73
N GLY A 212 7.15 -7.89 0.40
CA GLY A 212 6.08 -8.70 0.99
C GLY A 212 6.27 -10.20 0.77
N ASN A 213 6.58 -10.61 -0.46
CA ASN A 213 6.86 -12.01 -0.81
C ASN A 213 8.09 -12.57 -0.06
N HIS A 214 9.14 -11.76 0.07
CA HIS A 214 10.35 -12.14 0.78
C HIS A 214 10.04 -12.44 2.25
N TRP A 215 9.42 -11.50 2.96
CA TRP A 215 9.15 -11.65 4.40
C TRP A 215 8.10 -12.72 4.69
N TYR A 216 7.11 -12.91 3.82
CA TYR A 216 6.18 -14.05 3.94
C TYR A 216 6.93 -15.38 3.90
N ARG A 217 7.78 -15.59 2.89
CA ARG A 217 8.54 -16.84 2.76
C ARG A 217 9.56 -17.04 3.87
N TRP A 218 10.25 -15.97 4.27
CA TRP A 218 11.19 -16.02 5.38
C TRP A 218 10.51 -16.43 6.69
N LEU A 219 9.32 -15.89 6.96
CA LEU A 219 8.53 -16.26 8.13
C LEU A 219 8.06 -17.73 8.03
N CYS A 220 7.57 -18.16 6.87
CA CYS A 220 7.18 -19.55 6.67
C CYS A 220 8.36 -20.50 6.93
N GLU A 221 9.54 -20.21 6.38
CA GLU A 221 10.76 -20.99 6.63
C GLU A 221 11.14 -21.01 8.12
N LYS A 222 11.17 -19.84 8.78
CA LYS A 222 11.46 -19.72 10.21
C LYS A 222 10.50 -20.54 11.09
N HIS A 223 9.25 -20.67 10.68
CA HIS A 223 8.20 -21.39 11.41
C HIS A 223 7.98 -22.83 10.91
N GLY A 224 8.74 -23.30 9.92
CA GLY A 224 8.57 -24.65 9.35
C GLY A 224 7.24 -24.84 8.61
N LEU A 225 6.68 -23.77 8.05
CA LEU A 225 5.41 -23.75 7.31
C LEU A 225 5.66 -23.82 5.81
N ASP A 226 4.78 -24.50 5.08
CA ASP A 226 4.78 -24.47 3.62
C ASP A 226 3.98 -23.24 3.12
N PRO A 227 4.62 -22.27 2.45
CA PRO A 227 3.98 -21.01 2.05
C PRO A 227 2.83 -21.19 1.06
N GLU A 228 2.86 -22.24 0.24
CA GLU A 228 1.87 -22.43 -0.83
C GLU A 228 0.48 -22.86 -0.30
N PRO A 229 0.32 -23.97 0.43
CA PRO A 229 -0.96 -24.36 1.03
C PRO A 229 -1.39 -23.41 2.14
N LEU A 230 -0.44 -22.85 2.91
CA LEU A 230 -0.76 -21.88 3.96
C LEU A 230 -1.43 -20.64 3.37
N TYR A 231 -0.98 -20.16 2.21
CA TYR A 231 -1.60 -18.99 1.59
C TYR A 231 -3.10 -19.22 1.31
N LEU A 232 -3.48 -20.40 0.81
CA LEU A 232 -4.88 -20.75 0.59
C LEU A 232 -5.67 -20.77 1.90
N GLU A 233 -5.09 -21.35 2.96
CA GLU A 233 -5.70 -21.36 4.28
C GLU A 233 -5.91 -19.93 4.82
N LEU A 234 -4.89 -19.08 4.73
CA LEU A 234 -4.95 -17.70 5.21
C LEU A 234 -5.97 -16.87 4.44
N THR A 235 -6.03 -17.01 3.11
CA THR A 235 -7.02 -16.29 2.29
C THR A 235 -8.45 -16.69 2.67
N ALA A 236 -8.70 -17.97 2.97
CA ALA A 236 -10.00 -18.42 3.45
C ALA A 236 -10.29 -17.93 4.88
N ARG A 237 -9.36 -18.13 5.81
CA ARG A 237 -9.48 -17.79 7.24
C ARG A 237 -9.80 -16.31 7.46
N TYR A 238 -9.09 -15.43 6.76
CA TYR A 238 -9.25 -13.98 6.90
C TYR A 238 -10.21 -13.36 5.89
N GLU A 239 -10.86 -14.19 5.06
CA GLU A 239 -11.81 -13.78 4.01
C GLU A 239 -11.19 -12.75 3.06
N ALA A 240 -9.97 -13.03 2.60
CA ALA A 240 -9.25 -12.14 1.70
C ALA A 240 -10.02 -11.99 0.37
N PRO A 241 -10.06 -10.77 -0.20
CA PRO A 241 -10.80 -10.53 -1.43
C PRO A 241 -10.18 -11.32 -2.59
N ARG A 242 -11.05 -11.93 -3.40
CA ARG A 242 -10.65 -12.67 -4.59
C ARG A 242 -10.06 -11.71 -5.63
N LEU A 243 -8.83 -12.01 -6.04
CA LEU A 243 -8.14 -11.28 -7.10
C LEU A 243 -8.79 -11.59 -8.46
N ARG A 244 -8.81 -10.60 -9.37
CA ARG A 244 -9.48 -10.74 -10.66
C ARG A 244 -8.50 -10.53 -11.82
N PRO A 245 -8.55 -11.38 -12.86
CA PRO A 245 -7.75 -11.19 -14.07
C PRO A 245 -8.21 -9.95 -14.85
N PRO A 246 -7.39 -9.45 -15.80
CA PRO A 246 -6.09 -9.99 -16.22
C PRO A 246 -4.96 -9.69 -15.23
N PHE A 247 -4.07 -10.67 -15.01
CA PHE A 247 -2.88 -10.50 -14.17
C PHE A 247 -1.68 -10.03 -15.00
N ASN A 248 -0.90 -9.11 -14.46
CA ASN A 248 0.39 -8.71 -15.01
C ASN A 248 1.45 -9.75 -14.61
N GLU A 249 1.49 -10.87 -15.32
CA GLU A 249 2.40 -11.98 -15.02
C GLU A 249 3.86 -11.55 -14.97
N ARG A 250 4.29 -10.65 -15.86
CA ARG A 250 5.67 -10.16 -15.89
C ARG A 250 6.02 -9.43 -14.59
N ALA A 251 5.17 -8.51 -14.14
CA ALA A 251 5.39 -7.79 -12.89
C ALA A 251 5.30 -8.71 -11.67
N ARG A 252 4.34 -9.63 -11.63
CA ARG A 252 4.22 -10.62 -10.55
C ARG A 252 5.45 -11.54 -10.48
N ARG A 253 5.97 -12.04 -11.61
CA ARG A 253 7.22 -12.83 -11.60
C ARG A 253 8.41 -11.99 -11.11
N ALA A 254 8.51 -10.73 -11.54
CA ALA A 254 9.56 -9.83 -11.07
C ALA A 254 9.43 -9.54 -9.56
N ALA A 255 8.21 -9.50 -9.04
CA ALA A 255 7.93 -9.40 -7.61
C ALA A 255 8.11 -10.72 -6.84
N GLY A 256 8.59 -11.79 -7.50
CA GLY A 256 8.91 -13.07 -6.85
C GLY A 256 7.77 -14.07 -6.76
N PHE A 257 6.67 -13.94 -7.52
CA PHE A 257 5.67 -15.00 -7.62
C PHE A 257 6.18 -16.18 -8.47
N THR A 258 5.93 -17.41 -8.01
CA THR A 258 6.23 -18.63 -8.76
C THR A 258 5.21 -18.85 -9.90
N ALA A 259 5.56 -19.71 -10.85
CA ALA A 259 4.63 -20.10 -11.92
C ALA A 259 3.37 -20.78 -11.34
N THR A 260 3.53 -21.58 -10.28
CA THR A 260 2.45 -22.26 -9.58
C THR A 260 1.48 -21.26 -8.94
N GLU A 261 2.02 -20.28 -8.20
CA GLU A 261 1.21 -19.25 -7.55
C GLU A 261 0.42 -18.42 -8.58
N ILE A 262 1.04 -18.07 -9.71
CA ILE A 262 0.35 -17.33 -10.80
C ILE A 262 -0.75 -18.19 -11.43
N ALA A 263 -0.50 -19.48 -11.67
CA ALA A 263 -1.50 -20.38 -12.23
C ALA A 263 -2.71 -20.53 -11.30
N TRP A 264 -2.51 -20.57 -9.98
CA TRP A 264 -3.62 -20.63 -9.02
C TRP A 264 -4.49 -19.38 -9.02
N LEU A 265 -3.89 -18.19 -9.13
CA LEU A 265 -4.66 -16.95 -9.25
C LEU A 265 -5.59 -16.96 -10.47
N GLN A 266 -5.25 -17.69 -11.53
CA GLN A 266 -6.06 -17.81 -12.75
C GLN A 266 -7.18 -18.86 -12.66
N GLN A 267 -7.09 -19.80 -11.72
CA GLN A 267 -8.05 -20.90 -11.55
C GLN A 267 -9.12 -20.61 -10.50
N ILE A 268 -8.80 -19.73 -9.54
CA ILE A 268 -9.76 -19.08 -8.65
C ILE A 268 -10.25 -17.83 -9.40
#